data_AF-A0AAE0E6Z7-F1
#
_entry.id   AF-A0AAE0E6Z7-F1
#
_cell.length_a   1.000
_cell.length_b   1.000
_cell.length_c   1.000
_cell.angle_alpha   90.00
_cell.angle_beta   90.00
_cell.angle_gamma   90.00
#
_symmetry.space_group_name_H-M   'P 1'
#
loop_
_entity.id
_entity.type
_entity.pdbx_description
1 polymer ?
#
loop_
_entity_poly.entity_id
_entity_poly.type
_entity_poly.pdbx_seq_one_letter_code
_entity_poly.pdbx_strand_id
1 'polypeptide(L)'
;MSPKSLHLDHFVFKVCGWIILVRRVWSIPCNGQPSQVVIGKLKNLKKALKSWNLEVFGDLNANISRKSAELRSRVKWFQDGDRNSSFFHSSIKRRQCRSVLYSLSIDGVISADQTVIKDHIVRFYVDLFSSNLDLIDHDLSIMDDIVPSLVSQEENSLLVDILSADVIHDAMFAIDALSAPGPNGFSGRFFQRC
;
A
#
# COMPACT_ATOMS: atom_id res chain seq x y z
N MET A 1 7.07 -5.77 38.31
CA MET A 1 6.22 -4.99 37.38
C MET A 1 4.82 -5.56 37.43
N SER A 2 3.88 -4.88 38.10
CA SER A 2 2.48 -5.31 38.16
C SER A 2 1.79 -5.04 36.81
N PRO A 3 0.88 -5.90 36.32
CA PRO A 3 0.21 -5.66 35.05
C PRO A 3 -0.66 -4.40 35.19
N LYS A 4 -0.43 -3.41 34.33
CA LYS A 4 -1.30 -2.24 34.21
C LYS A 4 -2.72 -2.74 33.92
N SER A 5 -3.63 -2.53 34.86
CA SER A 5 -5.07 -2.72 34.69
C SER A 5 -5.49 -2.03 33.39
N LEU A 6 -5.99 -2.80 32.43
CA LEU A 6 -6.56 -2.25 31.20
C LEU A 6 -7.74 -1.39 31.61
N HIS A 7 -7.67 -0.10 31.23
CA HIS A 7 -8.59 0.98 31.56
C HIS A 7 -9.98 0.82 30.88
N LEU A 8 -10.52 -0.41 30.84
CA LEU A 8 -11.81 -0.78 30.25
C LEU A 8 -12.98 -0.10 30.94
N ASP A 9 -12.86 0.19 32.23
CA ASP A 9 -13.92 0.83 33.00
C ASP A 9 -14.31 2.18 32.37
N HIS A 10 -13.34 2.98 31.93
CA HIS A 10 -13.63 4.30 31.36
C HIS A 10 -14.25 4.25 29.95
N PHE A 11 -14.04 3.15 29.22
CA PHE A 11 -14.54 3.01 27.85
C PHE A 11 -16.03 2.70 27.84
N VAL A 12 -16.48 1.77 28.68
CA VAL A 12 -17.88 1.30 28.70
C VAL A 12 -18.84 2.40 29.17
N PHE A 13 -18.44 3.24 30.12
CA PHE A 13 -19.27 4.35 30.60
C PHE A 13 -19.47 5.48 29.57
N LYS A 14 -18.64 5.55 28.52
CA LYS A 14 -18.76 6.56 27.45
C LYS A 14 -19.59 6.09 26.25
N VAL A 15 -19.94 4.81 26.20
CA VAL A 15 -20.68 4.25 25.06
C VAL A 15 -22.17 4.55 25.23
N CYS A 16 -22.73 5.24 24.24
CA CYS A 16 -24.15 5.59 24.22
C CYS A 16 -25.03 4.36 24.43
N GLY A 17 -26.06 4.48 25.28
CA GLY A 17 -27.00 3.40 25.56
C GLY A 17 -26.60 2.44 26.69
N TRP A 18 -25.34 2.43 27.17
CA TRP A 18 -24.91 1.58 28.29
C TRP A 18 -25.77 1.81 29.54
N ILE A 19 -25.88 3.06 30.00
CA ILE A 19 -26.62 3.39 31.24
C ILE A 19 -28.12 3.11 31.09
N ILE A 20 -28.66 3.27 29.88
CA ILE A 20 -30.07 3.01 29.57
C ILE A 20 -30.33 1.50 29.63
N LEU A 21 -29.45 0.69 29.05
CA LEU A 21 -29.52 -0.77 29.10
C LEU A 21 -29.44 -1.30 30.53
N VAL A 22 -28.45 -0.83 31.31
CA VAL A 22 -28.27 -1.24 32.71
C VAL A 22 -29.53 -0.90 33.51
N ARG A 23 -30.03 0.34 33.43
CA ARG A 23 -31.26 0.77 34.12
C ARG A 23 -32.45 -0.10 33.75
N ARG A 24 -32.68 -0.33 32.44
CA ARG A 24 -33.79 -1.14 31.93
C ARG A 24 -33.74 -2.58 32.47
N VAL A 25 -32.58 -3.22 32.41
CA VAL A 25 -32.41 -4.61 32.86
C VAL A 25 -32.50 -4.71 34.38
N TRP A 26 -32.01 -3.70 35.10
CA TRP A 26 -32.05 -3.67 36.56
C TRP A 26 -33.44 -3.43 37.13
N SER A 27 -34.35 -2.80 36.36
CA SER A 27 -35.76 -2.62 36.73
C SER A 27 -36.59 -3.92 36.63
N ILE A 28 -36.07 -4.98 35.98
CA ILE A 28 -36.79 -6.25 35.87
C ILE A 28 -36.94 -6.88 37.27
N PRO A 29 -38.16 -7.21 37.72
CA PRO A 29 -38.38 -7.83 39.02
C PRO A 29 -37.78 -9.24 39.04
N CYS A 30 -37.16 -9.59 40.16
CA CYS A 30 -36.67 -10.94 40.43
C CYS A 30 -37.20 -11.33 41.81
N ASN A 31 -37.74 -12.55 41.92
CA ASN A 31 -38.34 -13.05 43.15
C ASN A 31 -37.35 -13.96 43.88
N GLY A 32 -37.40 -13.96 45.21
CA GLY A 32 -36.56 -14.79 46.07
C GLY A 32 -35.98 -14.01 47.25
N GLN A 33 -35.11 -14.67 48.01
CA GLN A 33 -34.36 -14.00 49.06
C GLN A 33 -33.45 -12.90 48.47
N PRO A 34 -33.11 -11.85 49.24
CA PRO A 34 -32.32 -10.72 48.72
C PRO A 34 -31.04 -11.12 47.96
N SER A 35 -30.33 -12.15 48.44
CA SER A 35 -29.16 -12.71 47.76
C SER A 35 -29.48 -13.30 46.38
N GLN A 36 -30.61 -14.01 46.27
CA GLN A 36 -31.11 -14.59 45.02
C GLN A 36 -31.57 -13.51 44.03
N VAL A 37 -32.20 -12.44 44.53
CA VAL A 37 -32.62 -11.29 43.72
C VAL A 37 -31.41 -10.61 43.08
N VAL A 38 -30.35 -10.36 43.85
CA VAL A 38 -29.11 -9.75 43.33
C VAL A 38 -28.44 -10.65 42.29
N ILE A 39 -28.32 -11.95 42.57
CA ILE A 39 -27.76 -12.92 41.61
C ILE A 39 -28.59 -12.96 40.33
N GLY A 40 -29.93 -12.96 40.43
CA GLY A 40 -30.84 -12.92 39.29
C GLY A 40 -30.63 -11.68 38.43
N LYS A 41 -30.55 -10.50 39.05
CA LYS A 41 -30.27 -9.24 38.36
C LYS A 41 -28.90 -9.24 37.67
N LEU A 42 -27.85 -9.76 38.32
CA LEU A 42 -26.52 -9.88 37.71
C LEU A 42 -26.50 -10.86 36.53
N LYS A 43 -27.23 -11.98 36.61
CA LYS A 43 -27.37 -12.93 35.49
C LYS A 43 -28.09 -12.30 34.30
N ASN A 44 -29.19 -11.58 34.56
CA ASN A 44 -29.94 -10.85 33.52
C ASN A 44 -29.07 -9.79 32.87
N LEU A 45 -28.34 -9.02 33.69
CA LEU A 45 -27.39 -8.02 33.21
C LEU A 45 -26.32 -8.67 32.34
N LYS A 46 -25.67 -9.75 32.80
CA LYS A 46 -24.66 -10.49 32.02
C LYS A 46 -25.18 -10.91 30.64
N LYS A 47 -26.42 -11.41 30.56
CA LYS A 47 -27.03 -11.84 29.30
C LYS A 47 -27.29 -10.64 28.38
N ALA A 48 -27.91 -9.58 28.90
CA ALA A 48 -28.21 -8.38 28.14
C ALA A 48 -26.93 -7.67 27.65
N LEU A 49 -25.90 -7.62 28.49
CA LEU A 49 -24.58 -7.09 28.13
C LEU A 49 -23.93 -7.89 27.02
N LYS A 50 -24.05 -9.22 27.03
CA LYS A 50 -23.50 -10.06 25.96
C LYS A 50 -24.18 -9.77 24.62
N SER A 51 -25.51 -9.64 24.61
CA SER A 51 -26.28 -9.29 23.41
C SER A 51 -25.96 -7.88 22.92
N TRP A 52 -25.96 -6.91 23.82
CA TRP A 52 -25.65 -5.52 23.48
C TRP A 52 -24.22 -5.35 22.99
N ASN A 53 -23.26 -6.06 23.59
CA ASN A 53 -21.87 -6.02 23.15
C ASN A 53 -21.71 -6.58 21.73
N LEU A 54 -22.48 -7.62 21.36
CA LEU A 54 -22.51 -8.15 20.01
C LEU A 54 -23.17 -7.18 19.02
N GLU A 55 -24.24 -6.50 19.43
CA GLU A 55 -24.95 -5.51 18.60
C GLU A 55 -24.10 -4.26 18.34
N VAL A 56 -23.46 -3.72 19.38
CA VAL A 56 -22.71 -2.47 19.29
C VAL A 56 -21.30 -2.68 18.72
N PHE A 57 -20.62 -3.77 19.07
CA PHE A 57 -19.21 -3.98 18.73
C PHE A 57 -18.95 -5.19 17.82
N GLY A 58 -19.98 -5.96 17.48
CA GLY A 58 -19.82 -7.20 16.73
C GLY A 58 -19.08 -8.27 17.53
N ASP A 59 -18.52 -9.26 16.82
CA ASP A 59 -17.67 -10.27 17.44
C ASP A 59 -16.30 -9.65 17.80
N LEU A 60 -16.19 -9.19 19.04
CA LEU A 60 -14.96 -8.64 19.60
C LEU A 60 -13.78 -9.62 19.50
N ASN A 61 -14.01 -10.92 19.69
CA ASN A 61 -12.93 -11.91 19.64
C ASN A 61 -12.42 -12.06 18.22
N ALA A 62 -13.31 -12.09 17.23
CA ALA A 62 -12.94 -12.09 15.82
C ALA A 62 -12.19 -10.80 15.44
N ASN A 63 -12.68 -9.64 15.90
CA ASN A 63 -12.06 -8.34 15.64
C ASN A 63 -10.66 -8.22 16.25
N ILE A 64 -10.48 -8.64 17.50
CA ILE A 64 -9.18 -8.70 18.19
C ILE A 64 -8.26 -9.67 17.45
N SER A 65 -8.75 -10.85 17.10
CA SER A 65 -7.96 -11.87 16.39
C SER A 65 -7.48 -11.35 15.04
N ARG A 66 -8.35 -10.71 14.26
CA ARG A 66 -8.03 -10.07 12.99
C ARG A 66 -6.98 -8.97 13.15
N LYS A 67 -7.20 -8.02 14.08
CA LYS A 67 -6.23 -6.95 14.35
C LYS A 67 -4.88 -7.48 14.82
N SER A 68 -4.89 -8.51 15.66
CA SER A 68 -3.65 -9.16 16.11
C SER A 68 -2.91 -9.84 14.94
N ALA A 69 -3.63 -10.46 14.01
CA ALA A 69 -3.04 -11.09 12.82
C ALA A 69 -2.44 -10.06 11.87
N GLU A 70 -3.13 -8.93 11.62
CA GLU A 70 -2.62 -7.81 10.83
C GLU A 70 -1.30 -7.26 11.39
N LEU A 71 -1.21 -7.10 12.72
CA LEU A 71 0.02 -6.63 13.36
C LEU A 71 1.15 -7.64 13.25
N ARG A 72 0.86 -8.93 13.52
CA ARG A 72 1.86 -10.00 13.40
C ARG A 72 2.39 -10.13 11.98
N SER A 73 1.55 -10.00 10.95
CA SER A 73 2.01 -10.06 9.56
C SER A 73 2.92 -8.88 9.21
N ARG A 74 2.63 -7.68 9.72
CA ARG A 74 3.49 -6.50 9.54
C ARG A 74 4.84 -6.67 10.22
N VAL A 75 4.85 -7.13 11.48
CA VAL A 75 6.11 -7.39 12.21
C VAL A 75 6.94 -8.43 11.47
N LYS A 76 6.31 -9.52 10.99
CA LYS A 76 7.00 -10.53 10.20
C LYS A 76 7.60 -9.95 8.91
N TRP A 77 6.87 -9.08 8.22
CA TRP A 77 7.40 -8.36 7.06
C TRP A 77 8.60 -7.47 7.42
N PHE A 78 8.55 -6.72 8.51
CA PHE A 78 9.68 -5.90 8.96
C PHE A 78 10.92 -6.72 9.34
N GLN A 79 10.72 -7.91 9.92
CA GLN A 79 11.83 -8.75 10.37
C GLN A 79 12.48 -9.54 9.24
N ASP A 80 11.66 -10.11 8.36
CA ASP A 80 12.09 -11.12 7.39
C ASP A 80 11.97 -10.66 5.93
N GLY A 81 11.26 -9.56 5.67
CA GLY A 81 10.88 -9.11 4.32
C GLY A 81 11.98 -8.41 3.54
N ASP A 82 13.08 -8.02 4.17
CA ASP A 82 14.26 -7.43 3.49
C ASP A 82 15.52 -8.29 3.67
N ARG A 83 15.40 -9.40 4.39
CA ARG A 83 16.47 -10.39 4.58
C ARG A 83 16.34 -11.47 3.53
N ASN A 84 17.44 -12.15 3.22
CA ASN A 84 17.46 -13.37 2.42
C ASN A 84 16.82 -14.55 3.19
N SER A 85 15.52 -14.45 3.46
CA SER A 85 14.73 -15.40 4.24
C SER A 85 13.80 -16.18 3.31
N SER A 86 13.38 -17.38 3.74
CA SER A 86 12.37 -18.15 3.00
C SER A 86 11.05 -17.39 2.85
N PHE A 87 10.73 -16.51 3.81
CA PHE A 87 9.57 -15.64 3.78
C PHE A 87 9.68 -14.55 2.70
N PHE A 88 10.84 -13.91 2.55
CA PHE A 88 11.10 -12.94 1.48
C PHE A 88 10.92 -13.60 0.11
N HIS A 89 11.59 -14.73 -0.13
CA HIS A 89 11.48 -15.47 -1.38
C HIS A 89 10.04 -15.91 -1.69
N SER A 90 9.33 -16.40 -0.67
CA SER A 90 7.92 -16.78 -0.81
C SER A 90 7.02 -15.58 -1.12
N SER A 91 7.33 -14.41 -0.55
CA SER A 91 6.57 -13.18 -0.78
C SER A 91 6.82 -12.60 -2.18
N ILE A 92 8.07 -12.63 -2.65
CA ILE A 92 8.43 -12.26 -4.02
C ILE A 92 7.77 -13.21 -5.02
N LYS A 93 7.84 -14.52 -4.79
CA LYS A 93 7.16 -15.52 -5.64
C LYS A 93 5.65 -15.27 -5.70
N ARG A 94 5.01 -14.99 -4.56
CA ARG A 94 3.59 -14.64 -4.50
C ARG A 94 3.28 -13.35 -5.28
N ARG A 95 4.14 -12.32 -5.17
CA ARG A 95 4.00 -11.07 -5.91
C ARG A 95 4.16 -11.31 -7.42
N GLN A 96 5.14 -12.10 -7.84
CA GLN A 96 5.34 -12.49 -9.23
C GLN A 96 4.11 -13.23 -9.76
N CYS A 97 3.62 -14.27 -9.06
CA CYS A 97 2.42 -14.98 -9.48
C CYS A 97 1.18 -14.09 -9.59
N ARG A 98 1.05 -13.06 -8.72
CA ARG A 98 -0.05 -12.08 -8.80
C ARG A 98 0.13 -11.02 -9.89
N SER A 99 1.37 -10.75 -10.28
CA SER A 99 1.71 -9.76 -11.31
C SER A 99 1.62 -10.32 -12.72
N VAL A 100 1.52 -11.64 -12.87
CA VAL A 100 1.32 -12.27 -14.17
C VAL A 100 -0.11 -12.04 -14.62
N LEU A 101 -0.25 -11.34 -15.74
CA LEU A 101 -1.52 -11.19 -16.45
C LEU A 101 -1.89 -12.55 -17.07
N TYR A 102 -2.73 -13.32 -16.37
CA TYR A 102 -3.09 -14.69 -16.75
C TYR A 102 -4.06 -14.74 -17.95
N SER A 103 -4.95 -13.76 -18.07
CA SER A 103 -5.92 -13.70 -19.16
C SER A 103 -6.26 -12.26 -19.51
N LEU A 104 -6.52 -12.01 -20.80
CA LEU A 104 -6.93 -10.72 -21.32
C LEU A 104 -8.15 -10.90 -22.23
N SER A 105 -9.13 -10.00 -22.12
CA SER A 105 -10.25 -9.94 -23.06
C SER A 105 -9.83 -9.13 -24.28
N ILE A 106 -9.76 -9.78 -25.43
CA ILE A 106 -9.42 -9.18 -26.73
C ILE A 106 -10.68 -9.24 -27.58
N ASP A 107 -11.23 -8.08 -27.95
CA ASP A 107 -12.44 -7.96 -28.79
C ASP A 107 -13.64 -8.81 -28.32
N GLY A 108 -13.79 -8.93 -26.99
CA GLY A 108 -14.87 -9.70 -26.35
C GLY A 108 -14.59 -11.19 -26.15
N VAL A 109 -13.42 -11.68 -26.58
CA VAL A 109 -12.96 -13.07 -26.36
C VAL A 109 -11.87 -13.09 -25.30
N ILE A 110 -12.06 -13.90 -24.25
CA ILE A 110 -11.05 -14.07 -23.20
C ILE A 110 -9.97 -15.04 -23.71
N SER A 111 -8.74 -14.54 -23.84
CA SER A 111 -7.56 -15.35 -24.11
C SER A 111 -6.76 -15.57 -22.84
N ALA A 112 -6.34 -16.81 -22.59
CA ALA A 112 -5.42 -17.20 -21.52
C ALA A 112 -4.03 -17.61 -22.05
N ASP A 113 -3.80 -17.46 -23.37
CA ASP A 113 -2.50 -17.76 -23.98
C ASP A 113 -1.56 -16.56 -23.80
N GLN A 114 -0.46 -16.77 -23.08
CA GLN A 114 0.51 -15.74 -22.76
C GLN A 114 1.20 -15.15 -23.99
N THR A 115 1.33 -15.91 -25.09
CA THR A 115 1.93 -15.43 -26.34
C THR A 115 1.00 -14.44 -27.03
N VAL A 116 -0.26 -14.83 -27.21
CA VAL A 116 -1.33 -13.99 -27.76
C VAL A 116 -1.51 -12.69 -26.95
N ILE A 117 -1.51 -12.79 -25.62
CA ILE A 117 -1.63 -11.62 -24.74
C ILE A 117 -0.46 -10.65 -24.93
N LYS A 118 0.78 -11.15 -25.00
CA LYS A 118 1.97 -10.31 -25.19
C LYS A 118 1.93 -9.60 -26.53
N ASP A 119 1.69 -10.34 -27.62
CA ASP A 119 1.67 -9.80 -28.97
C ASP A 119 0.57 -8.75 -29.13
N HIS A 120 -0.62 -9.01 -28.55
CA HIS A 120 -1.71 -8.05 -28.56
C HIS A 120 -1.38 -6.76 -27.79
N ILE A 121 -0.76 -6.85 -26.60
CA ILE A 121 -0.35 -5.68 -25.83
C ILE A 121 0.68 -4.83 -26.59
N VAL A 122 1.69 -5.49 -27.19
CA VAL A 122 2.72 -4.79 -27.98
C VAL A 122 2.05 -4.09 -29.15
N ARG A 123 1.22 -4.80 -29.93
CA ARG A 123 0.52 -4.23 -31.08
C ARG A 123 -0.38 -3.07 -30.66
N PHE A 124 -1.16 -3.22 -29.60
CA PHE A 124 -2.04 -2.17 -29.09
C PHE A 124 -1.28 -0.88 -28.78
N TYR A 125 -0.14 -0.95 -28.09
CA TYR A 125 0.64 0.24 -27.75
C TYR A 125 1.41 0.80 -28.94
N VAL A 126 1.94 -0.05 -29.83
CA VAL A 126 2.53 0.41 -31.10
C VAL A 126 1.49 1.20 -31.88
N ASP A 127 0.31 0.62 -32.09
CA ASP A 127 -0.79 1.30 -32.77
C ASP A 127 -1.16 2.60 -32.02
N LEU A 128 -1.35 2.58 -30.71
CA LEU A 128 -1.70 3.78 -29.93
C LEU A 128 -0.68 4.93 -30.08
N PHE A 129 0.61 4.61 -30.07
CA PHE A 129 1.69 5.60 -30.20
C PHE A 129 2.04 5.94 -31.65
N SER A 130 1.68 5.09 -32.61
CA SER A 130 1.87 5.35 -34.04
C SER A 130 0.66 5.99 -34.73
N SER A 131 -0.55 5.83 -34.18
CA SER A 131 -1.82 6.32 -34.76
C SER A 131 -2.01 7.84 -34.68
N ASN A 132 -1.04 8.57 -34.14
CA ASN A 132 -1.13 10.02 -33.96
C ASN A 132 -0.19 10.83 -34.86
N LEU A 133 0.48 10.25 -35.86
CA LEU A 133 1.28 11.08 -36.79
C LEU A 133 0.44 11.81 -37.85
N ASP A 134 -0.70 11.25 -38.27
CA ASP A 134 -1.51 11.82 -39.36
C ASP A 134 -2.51 12.89 -38.89
N LEU A 135 -2.70 13.06 -37.58
CA LEU A 135 -3.53 14.12 -36.98
C LEU A 135 -2.70 15.32 -36.47
N ILE A 136 -1.37 15.29 -36.61
CA ILE A 136 -0.50 16.45 -36.39
C ILE A 136 -0.45 17.28 -37.69
N ASP A 137 -1.64 17.67 -38.19
CA ASP A 137 -1.82 18.89 -39.00
C ASP A 137 -2.29 20.04 -38.09
N HIS A 138 -2.07 19.90 -36.78
CA HIS A 138 -2.25 20.98 -35.83
C HIS A 138 -0.91 21.69 -35.63
N ASP A 139 -0.69 22.69 -36.48
CA ASP A 139 -0.11 23.98 -36.13
C ASP A 139 0.72 23.97 -34.83
N LEU A 140 1.96 23.48 -34.92
CA LEU A 140 2.93 23.50 -33.83
C LEU A 140 3.24 24.93 -33.36
N SER A 141 2.74 25.96 -34.05
CA SER A 141 2.75 27.35 -33.57
C SER A 141 2.15 27.51 -32.17
N ILE A 142 1.16 26.69 -31.79
CA ILE A 142 0.58 26.74 -30.44
C ILE A 142 1.60 26.30 -29.38
N MET A 143 2.52 25.38 -29.71
CA MET A 143 3.59 25.00 -28.79
C MET A 143 4.62 26.11 -28.62
N ASP A 144 4.92 26.89 -29.66
CA ASP A 144 5.82 28.06 -29.57
C ASP A 144 5.26 29.15 -28.65
N ASP A 145 3.93 29.31 -28.58
CA ASP A 145 3.27 30.28 -27.69
C ASP A 145 3.12 29.80 -26.23
N ILE A 146 3.04 28.47 -26.00
CA ILE A 146 2.82 27.87 -24.67
C ILE A 146 4.12 27.49 -23.99
N VAL A 147 5.11 27.02 -24.75
CA VAL A 147 6.41 26.61 -24.23
C VAL A 147 7.37 27.79 -24.43
N PRO A 148 7.68 28.56 -23.37
CA PRO A 148 8.68 29.60 -23.50
C PRO A 148 10.00 28.99 -23.97
N SER A 149 10.64 29.62 -24.95
CA SER A 149 12.00 29.23 -25.37
C SER A 149 12.97 29.52 -24.24
N LEU A 150 13.19 28.52 -23.38
CA LEU A 150 14.08 28.61 -22.21
C LEU A 150 15.55 28.38 -22.55
N VAL A 151 15.84 27.94 -23.78
CA VAL A 151 17.20 27.64 -24.26
C VAL A 151 17.45 28.55 -25.47
N SER A 152 18.47 29.39 -25.36
CA SER A 152 18.97 30.21 -26.47
C SER A 152 19.62 29.35 -27.54
N GLN A 153 19.76 29.88 -28.76
CA GLN A 153 20.40 29.15 -29.85
C GLN A 153 21.87 28.82 -29.54
N GLU A 154 22.53 29.70 -28.79
CA GLU A 154 23.88 29.52 -28.28
C GLU A 154 23.96 28.38 -27.25
N GLU A 155 23.05 28.33 -26.29
CA GLU A 155 22.96 27.24 -25.32
C GLU A 155 22.64 25.90 -26.00
N ASN A 156 21.71 25.91 -26.97
CA ASN A 156 21.39 24.73 -27.73
C ASN A 156 22.63 24.23 -28.48
N SER A 157 23.38 25.13 -29.14
CA SER A 157 24.62 24.79 -29.84
C SER A 157 25.67 24.16 -28.92
N LEU A 158 25.76 24.61 -27.66
CA LEU A 158 26.63 23.99 -26.65
C LEU A 158 26.13 22.60 -26.20
N LEU A 159 24.81 22.40 -26.09
CA LEU A 159 24.20 21.15 -25.65
C LEU A 159 24.29 20.04 -26.70
N VAL A 160 24.27 20.39 -28.00
CA VAL A 160 24.43 19.42 -29.11
C VAL A 160 25.89 19.23 -29.54
N ASP A 161 26.82 20.02 -29.00
CA ASP A 161 28.23 19.88 -29.34
C ASP A 161 28.81 18.55 -28.83
N ILE A 162 29.76 18.01 -29.56
CA ILE A 162 30.43 16.78 -29.18
C ILE A 162 31.38 17.10 -28.03
N LEU A 163 31.08 16.56 -26.85
CA LEU A 163 31.93 16.71 -25.66
C LEU A 163 33.34 16.21 -25.93
N SER A 164 34.35 17.03 -25.62
CA SER A 164 35.75 16.63 -25.69
C SER A 164 36.10 15.63 -24.57
N ALA A 165 37.17 14.86 -24.79
CA ALA A 165 37.63 13.88 -23.81
C ALA A 165 37.94 14.50 -22.44
N ASP A 166 38.46 15.73 -22.42
CA ASP A 166 38.81 16.44 -21.19
C ASP A 166 37.56 16.79 -20.37
N VAL A 167 36.49 17.27 -21.02
CA VAL A 167 35.22 17.59 -20.34
C VAL A 167 34.57 16.33 -19.76
N ILE A 168 34.64 15.21 -20.49
CA ILE A 168 34.12 13.92 -20.02
C ILE A 168 34.91 13.45 -18.79
N HIS A 169 36.24 13.58 -18.84
CA HIS A 169 37.11 13.23 -17.73
C HIS A 169 36.79 14.09 -16.50
N ASP A 170 36.77 15.41 -16.64
CA ASP A 170 36.52 16.32 -15.52
C ASP A 170 35.13 16.12 -14.91
N ALA A 171 34.10 15.92 -15.75
CA ALA A 171 32.76 15.60 -15.29
C ALA A 171 32.73 14.27 -14.51
N MET A 172 33.44 13.23 -14.98
CA MET A 172 33.52 11.93 -14.29
C MET A 172 34.17 12.05 -12.92
N PHE A 173 35.23 12.84 -12.80
CA PHE A 173 35.95 13.05 -11.54
C PHE A 173 35.27 14.07 -10.60
N ALA A 174 34.34 14.88 -11.12
CA ALA A 174 33.50 15.75 -10.31
C ALA A 174 32.34 15.01 -9.59
N ILE A 175 32.01 13.78 -10.01
CA ILE A 175 30.96 12.97 -9.37
C ILE A 175 31.40 12.58 -7.94
N ASP A 176 30.47 12.55 -6.99
CA ASP A 176 30.76 12.06 -5.65
C ASP A 176 31.09 10.56 -5.66
N ALA A 177 32.30 10.22 -5.22
CA ALA A 177 32.81 8.86 -5.21
C ALA A 177 31.97 7.90 -4.34
N LEU A 178 31.29 8.44 -3.32
CA LEU A 178 30.48 7.66 -2.36
C LEU A 178 28.99 7.63 -2.71
N SER A 179 28.61 8.18 -3.86
CA SER A 179 27.22 8.15 -4.31
C SER A 179 26.71 6.71 -4.49
N ALA A 180 25.42 6.55 -4.21
CA ALA A 180 24.77 5.25 -4.28
C ALA A 180 24.88 4.65 -5.69
N PRO A 181 25.19 3.35 -5.82
CA PRO A 181 25.33 2.70 -7.12
C PRO A 181 24.00 2.68 -7.87
N GLY A 182 24.06 2.85 -9.19
CA GLY A 182 22.90 2.73 -10.07
C GLY A 182 22.43 1.28 -10.23
N PRO A 183 21.43 1.02 -11.09
CA PRO A 183 20.92 -0.33 -11.38
C PRO A 183 21.99 -1.32 -11.87
N ASN A 184 23.11 -0.80 -12.40
CA ASN A 184 24.27 -1.55 -12.85
C ASN A 184 25.28 -1.92 -11.73
N GLY A 185 25.10 -1.40 -10.52
CA GLY A 185 25.92 -1.76 -9.34
C GLY A 185 27.28 -1.06 -9.22
N PHE A 186 27.64 -0.16 -10.14
CA PHE A 186 28.91 0.57 -10.08
C PHE A 186 28.73 1.92 -9.38
N SER A 187 29.62 2.26 -8.44
CA SER A 187 29.65 3.57 -7.75
C SER A 187 30.60 4.54 -8.44
N GLY A 188 30.51 5.85 -8.14
CA GLY A 188 31.42 6.87 -8.70
C GLY A 188 32.90 6.52 -8.49
N ARG A 189 33.24 5.91 -7.35
CA ARG A 189 34.61 5.44 -7.04
C ARG A 189 35.16 4.40 -8.01
N PHE A 190 34.30 3.61 -8.66
CA PHE A 190 34.73 2.65 -9.68
C PHE A 190 35.27 3.38 -10.91
N PHE A 191 34.54 4.38 -11.42
CA PHE A 191 34.89 5.10 -12.63
C PHE A 191 36.08 6.06 -12.45
N GLN A 192 36.32 6.54 -11.23
CA GLN A 192 37.47 7.42 -10.92
C GLN A 192 38.79 6.68 -10.71
N ARG A 193 38.78 5.35 -10.62
CA ARG A 193 39.97 4.54 -10.28
C ARG A 193 40.51 3.73 -11.46
N CYS A 194 39.79 3.70 -12.58
CA CYS A 194 40.21 3.10 -13.84
C CYS A 194 40.92 4.14 -14.70
#